data_AF-A0A928XDY5-F1
#
_entry.id   AF-A0A928XDY5-F1
#
_cell.length_a   1.000
_cell.length_b   1.000
_cell.length_c   1.000
_cell.angle_alpha   90.00
_cell.angle_beta   90.00
_cell.angle_gamma   90.00
#
_symmetry.space_group_name_H-M   'P 1'
#
loop_
_entity.id
_entity.type
_entity.pdbx_description
1 polymer ?
#
loop_
_entity_poly.entity_id
_entity_poly.type
_entity_poly.pdbx_seq_one_letter_code
_entity_poly.pdbx_strand_id
1 'polypeptide(L)' 'MSFISEQGFEMGRPSLIHIEIEQENDQITAVTVGGQCVFMGEGYFELPES' A
#
# COMPACT_ATOMS: atom_id res chain seq x y z
N MET A 1 -15.94 3.33 6.35
CA MET A 1 -15.16 2.81 7.50
C MET A 1 -13.69 3.10 7.25
N SER A 2 -12.93 3.50 8.27
CA SER A 2 -11.49 3.75 8.14
C SER A 2 -10.72 3.01 9.23
N PHE A 3 -9.59 2.38 8.87
CA PHE A 3 -8.70 1.70 9.81
C PHE A 3 -7.24 1.68 9.32
N ILE A 4 -6.32 1.37 10.24
CA ILE A 4 -4.91 1.18 9.95
C ILE A 4 -4.60 -0.32 9.99
N SER A 5 -3.94 -0.81 8.96
CA SER A 5 -3.39 -2.16 8.91
C SER A 5 -1.89 -2.12 9.18
N GLU A 6 -1.48 -2.77 10.26
CA GLU A 6 -0.08 -2.96 10.64
C GLU A 6 0.50 -4.15 9.87
N GLN A 7 1.63 -3.97 9.20
CA GLN A 7 2.25 -5.02 8.39
C GLN A 7 3.76 -5.08 8.58
N GLY A 8 4.32 -6.28 8.44
CA GLY A 8 5.77 -6.49 8.42
C GLY A 8 6.49 -6.28 9.76
N PHE A 9 5.75 -6.11 10.86
CA PHE A 9 6.31 -5.91 12.20
C PHE A 9 7.18 -7.08 12.64
N GLU A 10 6.71 -8.31 12.48
CA GLU A 10 7.44 -9.53 12.85
C GLU A 10 8.68 -9.76 11.97
N MET A 11 8.71 -9.18 10.78
CA MET A 11 9.85 -9.22 9.86
C MET A 11 10.83 -8.04 10.05
N GLY A 12 10.60 -7.17 11.03
CA GLY A 12 11.45 -5.98 11.27
C GLY A 12 11.35 -4.91 10.19
N ARG A 13 10.29 -4.94 9.37
CA ARG A 13 10.02 -3.99 8.28
C ARG A 13 8.62 -3.40 8.47
N PRO A 14 8.38 -2.66 9.56
CA PRO A 14 7.05 -2.17 9.90
C PRO A 14 6.56 -1.20 8.83
N SER A 15 5.32 -1.39 8.40
CA SER A 15 4.58 -0.44 7.58
C SER A 15 3.16 -0.27 8.10
N LEU A 16 2.62 0.93 7.91
CA LEU A 16 1.25 1.27 8.24
C LEU A 16 0.51 1.56 6.95
N ILE A 17 -0.57 0.82 6.71
CA ILE A 17 -1.42 0.98 5.54
C ILE A 17 -2.74 1.59 6.00
N HIS A 18 -3.09 2.75 5.47
CA HIS A 18 -4.36 3.41 5.72
C HIS A 18 -5.40 2.88 4.76
N ILE A 19 -6.49 2.33 5.29
CA ILE A 19 -7.56 1.75 4.48
C ILE A 19 -8.85 2.50 4.76
N GLU A 20 -9.50 2.94 3.68
CA GLU A 20 -10.83 3.50 3.69
C GLU A 20 -11.76 2.65 2.85
N ILE A 21 -12.93 2.33 3.39
CA ILE A 21 -13.97 1.52 2.75
C ILE A 21 -15.23 2.36 2.66
N GLU A 22 -15.74 2.54 1.44
CA GLU A 22 -17.05 3.11 1.17
C GLU A 22 -18.06 1.98 0.99
N GLN A 23 -19.27 2.18 1.50
CA GLN A 23 -20.32 1.18 1.48
C GLN A 23 -21.67 1.86 1.21
N GLU A 24 -22.46 1.29 0.30
CA GLU A 24 -23.83 1.69 0.00
C GLU A 24 -24.74 0.45 0.05
N ASN A 25 -25.88 0.53 0.74
CA ASN A 25 -26.84 -0.58 0.86
C ASN A 25 -26.18 -1.91 1.27
N ASP A 26 -25.32 -1.84 2.29
CA ASP A 26 -24.51 -2.96 2.79
C ASP A 26 -23.50 -3.56 1.79
N GLN A 27 -23.33 -2.97 0.61
CA GLN A 27 -22.36 -3.39 -0.40
C GLN A 27 -21.16 -2.45 -0.44
N ILE A 28 -19.95 -3.00 -0.36
CA ILE A 28 -18.71 -2.22 -0.53
C ILE A 28 -18.66 -1.71 -1.96
N THR A 29 -18.52 -0.39 -2.12
CA THR A 29 -18.47 0.29 -3.41
C THR A 29 -17.06 0.73 -3.79
N ALA A 30 -16.24 1.07 -2.80
CA ALA A 30 -14.83 1.41 -3.00
C ALA A 30 -13.96 1.00 -1.82
N VAL A 31 -12.70 0.70 -2.12
CA VAL A 31 -11.63 0.54 -1.13
C VAL A 31 -10.46 1.39 -1.58
N THR A 32 -10.10 2.38 -0.77
CA THR A 32 -8.95 3.25 -1.01
C THR A 32 -7.83 2.85 -0.05
N VAL A 33 -6.64 2.65 -0.62
CA VAL A 33 -5.45 2.23 0.12
C VAL A 33 -4.40 3.34 0.00
N GLY A 34 -4.00 3.89 1.14
CA GLY A 34 -2.99 4.92 1.27
C GLY A 34 -1.85 4.49 2.18
N GLY A 35 -0.72 5.19 2.06
CA GLY A 35 0.45 4.95 2.87
C GLY A 35 1.52 6.02 2.61
N GLN A 36 2.54 6.03 3.45
CA GLN A 36 3.71 6.87 3.24
C GLN A 36 4.81 6.08 2.53
N CYS A 37 5.52 6.73 1.62
CA CYS A 37 6.69 6.17 0.96
C CYS A 37 7.90 7.07 1.19
N VAL A 38 9.08 6.46 1.14
CA VAL A 38 10.36 7.16 1.23
C VAL A 38 11.18 6.81 0.00
N PHE A 39 11.76 7.82 -0.63
CA PHE A 39 12.69 7.61 -1.73
C PHE A 39 13.97 6.97 -1.20
N MET A 40 14.32 5.79 -1.72
CA MET A 40 15.50 5.04 -1.29
C MET A 40 16.68 5.17 -2.25
N GLY A 41 16.42 5.38 -3.53
CA GLY A 41 17.44 5.44 -4.58
C GLY A 41 16.84 5.21 -5.96
N GLU A 42 17.63 5.49 -6.98
CA GLU A 42 17.28 5.32 -8.39
C GLU A 42 18.43 4.67 -9.18
N GLY A 43 18.12 4.17 -10.37
CA GLY A 43 19.09 3.56 -11.27
C GLY A 43 18.48 3.18 -12.61
N TYR A 44 19.29 2.61 -13.49
CA TYR A 44 18.90 2.21 -14.84
C TYR A 44 19.11 0.71 -15.03
N PHE A 45 18.22 0.08 -15.81
CA PHE A 45 18.40 -1.27 -16.31
C PHE A 45 18.53 -1.23 -17.83
N GLU A 46 19.58 -1.84 -18.36
CA GLU A 46 19.74 -2.06 -19.80
C GLU A 46 19.11 -3.40 -20.17
N LEU A 47 18.18 -3.38 -21.12
CA LEU A 47 17.55 -4.59 -21.64
C LEU A 47 18.35 -5.10 -22.85
N PRO A 48 18.65 -6.41 -22.94
CA PRO A 48 19.36 -6.98 -24.09
C PRO A 48 18.49 -6.96 -25.36
N GLU A 49 19.13 -6.85 -26.52
CA GLU A 49 18.45 -6.98 -27.82
C GLU A 49 18.05 -8.44 -28.08
N SER A 50 16.86 -8.63 -28.64
CA SER A 50 16.20 -9.93 -28.89
C SER A 50 16.80 -10.73 -30.03
#